data_AF-A0A521D9W5-F1
#
_entry.id   AF-A0A521D9W5-F1
#
_cell.length_a   1.000
_cell.length_b   1.000
_cell.length_c   1.000
_cell.angle_alpha   90.00
_cell.angle_beta   90.00
_cell.angle_gamma   90.00
#
_symmetry.space_group_name_H-M   'P 1'
#
loop_
_entity.id
_entity.type
_entity.pdbx_description
1 polymer ?
#
loop_
_entity_poly.entity_id
_entity_poly.type
_entity_poly.pdbx_seq_one_letter_code
_entity_poly.pdbx_strand_id
1 'polypeptide(L)'
;MADEFMKGLALFSLGALGWITFGAWYRTPSYYEVVQLVNAPEGVETVYGEIGVLTGDVLYWLMILGPLTFWVLIPISRQLRSNIGGDATN
;
A
#
# COMPACT_ATOMS: atom_id res chain seq x y z
N MET A 1 -1.80 -3.15 20.56
CA MET A 1 -0.45 -3.15 19.93
C MET A 1 -0.31 -4.31 18.95
N ALA A 2 -0.47 -5.58 19.37
CA ALA A 2 -0.33 -6.72 18.45
C ALA A 2 -1.43 -6.78 17.36
N ASP A 3 -2.67 -6.41 17.68
CA ASP A 3 -3.78 -6.37 16.72
C ASP A 3 -3.56 -5.36 15.58
N GLU A 4 -3.16 -4.12 15.93
CA GLU A 4 -2.81 -3.11 14.92
C GLU A 4 -1.60 -3.52 14.09
N PHE A 5 -0.61 -4.16 14.73
CA PHE A 5 0.55 -4.68 14.02
C PHE A 5 0.12 -5.70 12.95
N MET A 6 -0.68 -6.70 13.32
CA MET A 6 -1.16 -7.74 12.41
C MET A 6 -2.02 -7.19 11.28
N LYS A 7 -2.86 -6.17 11.53
CA LYS A 7 -3.64 -5.49 10.49
C LYS A 7 -2.73 -4.78 9.49
N GLY A 8 -1.74 -4.03 9.98
CA GLY A 8 -0.77 -3.37 9.12
C GLY A 8 0.06 -4.36 8.31
N LEU A 9 0.51 -5.45 8.94
CA LEU A 9 1.26 -6.52 8.28
C LEU A 9 0.43 -7.20 7.18
N ALA A 10 -0.84 -7.51 7.45
CA ALA A 10 -1.71 -8.13 6.46
C ALA A 10 -1.89 -7.24 5.22
N LEU A 11 -2.15 -5.95 5.41
CA LEU A 11 -2.29 -5.00 4.30
C LEU A 11 -0.98 -4.79 3.55
N PHE A 12 0.14 -4.70 4.28
CA PHE A 12 1.46 -4.64 3.67
C PHE A 12 1.73 -5.86 2.80
N SER A 13 1.53 -7.08 3.32
CA SER A 13 1.79 -8.31 2.59
C SER A 13 0.89 -8.47 1.37
N LEU A 14 -0.42 -8.20 1.49
CA LEU A 14 -1.35 -8.27 0.35
C LEU A 14 -1.01 -7.24 -0.72
N GLY A 15 -0.77 -5.99 -0.31
CA GLY A 15 -0.37 -4.92 -1.22
C GLY A 15 0.97 -5.21 -1.90
N ALA A 16 1.97 -5.67 -1.15
CA ALA A 16 3.31 -5.96 -1.66
C ALA A 16 3.30 -7.10 -2.67
N LEU A 17 2.68 -8.23 -2.32
CA LEU A 17 2.59 -9.38 -3.22
C LEU A 17 1.81 -9.02 -4.49
N GLY A 18 0.67 -8.35 -4.31
CA GLY A 18 -0.14 -7.88 -5.41
C GLY A 18 0.61 -6.92 -6.33
N TRP A 19 1.26 -5.90 -5.77
CA TRP A 19 2.06 -4.94 -6.53
C TRP A 19 3.21 -5.61 -7.27
N ILE A 20 3.96 -6.52 -6.64
CA ILE A 20 5.06 -7.23 -7.31
C ILE A 20 4.51 -8.06 -8.47
N THR A 21 3.38 -8.75 -8.31
CA THR A 21 2.76 -9.53 -9.39
C THR A 21 2.37 -8.65 -10.59
N PHE A 22 1.65 -7.55 -10.36
CA PHE A 22 1.21 -6.67 -11.45
C PHE A 22 2.35 -5.83 -12.03
N GLY A 23 3.28 -5.37 -11.19
CA GLY A 23 4.48 -4.64 -11.59
C GLY A 23 5.39 -5.49 -12.46
N ALA A 24 5.57 -6.78 -12.11
CA ALA A 24 6.34 -7.71 -12.93
C ALA A 24 5.72 -7.95 -14.31
N TRP A 25 4.38 -7.93 -14.40
CA TRP A 25 3.67 -8.18 -15.65
C TRP A 25 3.68 -6.97 -16.59
N TYR A 26 3.47 -5.77 -16.05
CA TYR A 26 3.21 -4.58 -16.87
C TYR A 26 4.36 -3.55 -16.89
N ARG A 27 5.29 -3.61 -15.94
CA ARG A 27 6.33 -2.56 -15.73
C ARG A 27 7.76 -3.12 -15.74
N THR A 28 7.96 -4.34 -16.23
CA THR A 28 9.27 -4.96 -16.38
C THR A 28 9.52 -5.31 -17.86
N PRO A 29 9.95 -4.34 -18.68
CA PRO A 29 10.02 -4.49 -20.13
C PRO A 29 11.19 -5.36 -20.60
N SER A 30 12.29 -5.40 -19.85
CA SER A 30 13.48 -6.22 -20.18
C SER A 30 14.27 -6.61 -18.94
N TYR A 31 14.94 -7.76 -19.01
CA TYR A 31 15.87 -8.23 -17.99
C TYR A 31 17.08 -7.32 -17.79
N TYR A 32 17.44 -6.53 -18.81
CA TYR A 32 18.63 -5.68 -18.79
C TYR A 32 18.36 -4.26 -18.27
N GLU A 33 17.10 -3.93 -17.95
CA GLU A 33 16.80 -2.66 -17.30
C GLU A 33 17.05 -2.70 -15.80
N VAL A 34 17.73 -1.67 -15.30
CA VAL A 34 18.04 -1.51 -13.88
C VAL A 34 16.81 -1.09 -13.08
N VAL A 35 15.96 -0.26 -13.68
CA VAL A 35 14.68 0.13 -13.07
C VAL A 35 13.67 -0.96 -13.39
N GLN A 36 12.97 -1.47 -12.38
CA GLN A 36 11.92 -2.47 -12.52
C GLN A 36 10.76 -2.12 -11.58
N LEU A 37 9.56 -2.66 -11.86
CA LEU A 37 8.33 -2.48 -11.07
C LEU A 37 7.75 -1.05 -11.03
N VAL A 38 8.52 -0.04 -11.42
CA VAL A 38 8.13 1.38 -11.42
C VAL A 38 8.31 2.05 -12.78
N ASN A 39 8.67 1.30 -13.82
CA ASN A 39 8.69 1.82 -15.19
C ASN A 39 7.29 2.19 -15.66
N ALA A 40 7.23 2.93 -16.76
CA ALA A 40 6.00 3.13 -17.49
C ALA A 40 5.39 1.76 -17.87
N PRO A 41 4.05 1.60 -17.78
CA PRO A 41 3.40 0.38 -18.24
C PRO A 41 3.61 0.17 -19.74
N GLU A 42 3.88 -1.07 -20.15
CA GLU A 42 4.04 -1.47 -21.55
C GLU A 42 3.10 -2.61 -21.93
N GLY A 43 2.83 -2.79 -23.23
CA GLY A 43 1.98 -3.87 -23.74
C GLY A 43 0.50 -3.78 -23.35
N VAL A 44 0.03 -2.58 -22.99
CA VAL A 44 -1.36 -2.33 -22.57
C VAL A 44 -2.19 -1.89 -23.79
N GLU A 45 -2.88 -2.84 -24.41
CA GLU A 45 -3.70 -2.58 -25.62
C GLU A 45 -5.20 -2.82 -25.39
N THR A 46 -5.59 -3.26 -24.20
CA THR A 46 -6.97 -3.61 -23.87
C THR A 46 -7.39 -2.99 -22.55
N VAL A 47 -8.70 -2.81 -22.37
CA VAL A 47 -9.31 -2.36 -21.11
C VAL A 47 -8.91 -3.27 -19.94
N TYR A 48 -8.78 -4.58 -20.18
CA TYR A 48 -8.32 -5.51 -19.14
C TYR A 48 -6.87 -5.25 -18.71
N GLY A 49 -6.01 -4.84 -19.64
CA GLY A 49 -4.65 -4.42 -19.34
C GLY A 49 -4.62 -3.15 -18.49
N GLU A 50 -5.44 -2.14 -18.82
CA GLU A 50 -5.56 -0.93 -18.00
C GLU A 50 -6.06 -1.22 -16.59
N ILE A 51 -7.05 -2.11 -16.44
CA ILE A 51 -7.52 -2.57 -15.13
C ILE A 51 -6.37 -3.25 -14.37
N GLY A 52 -5.55 -4.05 -15.05
CA GLY A 52 -4.37 -4.68 -14.46
C GLY A 52 -3.36 -3.67 -13.91
N VAL A 53 -3.04 -2.64 -14.69
CA VAL A 53 -2.14 -1.55 -14.27
C VAL A 53 -2.73 -0.80 -13.06
N LEU A 54 -4.00 -0.38 -13.15
CA LEU A 54 -4.69 0.30 -12.05
C LEU A 54 -4.70 -0.54 -10.78
N THR A 55 -4.94 -1.85 -10.91
CA THR A 55 -4.94 -2.79 -9.79
C THR A 55 -3.55 -2.82 -9.13
N GLY A 56 -2.48 -2.91 -9.92
CA GLY A 56 -1.10 -2.82 -9.42
C GLY A 56 -0.82 -1.52 -8.67
N ASP A 57 -1.28 -0.39 -9.20
CA ASP A 57 -1.09 0.94 -8.58
C ASP A 57 -1.85 1.07 -7.25
N VAL A 58 -3.08 0.57 -7.19
CA VAL A 58 -3.87 0.53 -5.95
C VAL A 58 -3.17 -0.35 -4.91
N LEU A 59 -2.64 -1.50 -5.31
CA LEU A 59 -1.94 -2.44 -4.42
C LEU A 59 -0.62 -1.86 -3.89
N TYR A 60 0.10 -1.10 -4.71
CA TYR A 60 1.28 -0.34 -4.29
C TYR A 60 0.93 0.64 -3.17
N TRP A 61 -0.15 1.42 -3.34
CA TRP A 61 -0.59 2.35 -2.31
C TRP A 61 -1.14 1.64 -1.08
N LEU A 62 -1.84 0.52 -1.24
CA LEU A 62 -2.32 -0.29 -0.12
C LEU A 62 -1.15 -0.82 0.73
N MET A 63 -0.08 -1.27 0.07
CA MET A 63 1.15 -1.73 0.73
C MET A 63 1.73 -0.65 1.65
N ILE A 64 1.67 0.62 1.26
CA ILE A 64 2.26 1.74 2.02
C ILE A 64 1.27 2.28 3.05
N LEU A 65 0.07 2.65 2.61
CA LEU A 65 -0.93 3.33 3.42
C LEU A 65 -1.58 2.39 4.45
N GLY A 66 -1.68 1.10 4.16
CA GLY A 66 -2.20 0.09 5.07
C GLY A 66 -1.45 0.05 6.40
N PRO A 67 -0.16 -0.34 6.41
CA PRO A 67 0.64 -0.35 7.64
C PRO A 67 0.78 1.04 8.25
N LEU A 68 0.93 2.11 7.45
CA LEU A 68 1.03 3.47 7.98
C LEU A 68 -0.23 3.86 8.78
N THR A 69 -1.41 3.46 8.31
CA THR A 69 -2.67 3.70 9.01
C THR A 69 -2.71 3.00 10.37
N PHE A 70 -2.38 1.71 10.43
CA PHE A 70 -2.50 0.94 11.66
C PHE A 70 -1.33 1.13 12.64
N TRP A 71 -0.12 1.29 12.13
CA TRP A 71 1.07 1.43 12.97
C TRP A 71 1.29 2.87 13.45
N VAL A 72 0.81 3.87 12.71
CA VAL A 72 1.08 5.29 13.00
C VAL A 72 -0.21 6.09 13.22
N LEU A 73 -1.08 6.20 12.22
CA LEU A 73 -2.23 7.13 12.29
C LEU A 73 -3.22 6.76 13.40
N ILE A 74 -3.59 5.49 13.52
CA ILE A 74 -4.53 5.03 14.54
C ILE A 74 -3.95 5.24 15.95
N PRO A 75 -2.73 4.79 16.29
CA PRO A 75 -2.13 5.07 17.60
C PRO A 75 -2.08 6.56 17.94
N ILE A 76 -1.63 7.41 17.00
CA ILE A 76 -1.58 8.87 17.19
C ILE A 76 -2.98 9.42 17.45
N SER A 77 -3.98 9.02 16.66
CA SER A 77 -5.36 9.52 16.82
C SER A 77 -5.94 9.20 18.19
N ARG A 78 -5.61 8.03 18.76
CA ARG A 78 -6.06 7.62 20.10
C ARG A 78 -5.37 8.42 21.20
N GLN A 79 -4.06 8.66 21.06
CA GLN A 79 -3.32 9.49 22.01
C GLN A 79 -3.83 10.93 22.02
N LEU A 80 -4.06 11.50 20.83
CA LEU A 80 -4.58 12.86 20.71
C LEU A 80 -5.97 12.99 21.35
N ARG A 81 -6.88 12.03 21.08
CA ARG A 81 -8.20 11.99 21.71
C ARG A 81 -8.13 11.85 23.23
N SER A 82 -7.21 11.04 23.73
CA SER A 82 -7.01 10.84 25.17
C SER A 82 -6.55 12.14 25.85
N ASN A 83 -5.64 12.88 25.23
CA ASN A 83 -5.10 14.12 25.79
C ASN A 83 -6.14 15.24 25.77
N ILE A 84 -6.85 15.42 24.66
CA ILE A 84 -7.90 16.46 24.53
C ILE A 84 -9.12 16.13 25.41
N GLY A 85 -9.48 14.86 25.55
CA GLY A 85 -10.59 14.43 26.38
C GLY A 85 -10.31 14.52 27.89
N GLY A 86 -9.04 14.44 28.30
CA GLY A 86 -8.62 14.56 29.71
C GLY A 86 -8.73 15.99 30.27
N ASP A 87 -8.65 17.02 29.42
CA ASP A 87 -8.78 18.42 29.81
C ASP A 87 -10.24 18.85 30.08
N ALA A 88 -11.24 18.07 29.66
CA ALA A 88 -12.66 18.40 29.85
C ALA A 88 -13.24 17.92 31.20
N THR A 89 -12.45 17.20 32.01
CA THR A 89 -12.91 16.56 33.26
C THR A 89 -12.20 17.03 34.52
N ASN A 90 -11.37 18.08 34.46
CA ASN A 90 -10.74 18.71 35.62
C ASN A 90 -11.33 20.10 35.90
#